data_AF-A0A4Q1TAM8-F1
#
_entry.id   AF-A0A4Q1TAM8-F1
#
_cell.length_a   1.000
_cell.length_b   1.000
_cell.length_c   1.000
_cell.angle_alpha   90.00
_cell.angle_beta   90.00
_cell.angle_gamma   90.00
#
_symmetry.space_group_name_H-M   'P 1'
#
loop_
_entity.id
_entity.type
_entity.pdbx_description
1 polymer ?
#
loop_
_entity_poly.entity_id
_entity_poly.type
_entity_poly.pdbx_seq_one_letter_code
_entity_poly.pdbx_strand_id
1 'polypeptide(L)' 'MTKEEVLLALKQKGLEDIVELIEDAETGDLEELELVESIGLVHDPLLNDAVLQLLQDLGVELIFVTDDEEEEEETD' A
#
# COMPACT_ATOMS: atom_id res chain seq x y z
N MET A 1 -1.04 7.94 -12.67
CA MET A 1 -2.51 7.80 -12.76
C MET A 1 -3.13 8.84 -11.84
N THR A 2 -4.37 9.26 -12.06
CA THR A 2 -5.09 10.06 -11.05
C THR A 2 -5.65 9.16 -9.96
N LYS A 3 -5.97 9.74 -8.79
CA LYS A 3 -6.63 9.02 -7.69
C LYS A 3 -7.88 8.26 -8.15
N GLU A 4 -8.76 8.91 -8.92
CA GLU A 4 -10.01 8.29 -9.41
C GLU A 4 -9.72 7.09 -10.31
N GLU A 5 -8.69 7.16 -11.15
CA GLU A 5 -8.26 6.04 -11.99
C GLU A 5 -7.70 4.87 -11.16
N VAL A 6 -6.93 5.17 -10.11
CA VAL A 6 -6.37 4.16 -9.19
C VAL A 6 -7.50 3.44 -8.44
N LEU A 7 -8.41 4.19 -7.82
CA LEU A 7 -9.54 3.62 -7.07
C LEU A 7 -10.44 2.76 -7.97
N LEU A 8 -10.69 3.21 -9.21
CA LEU A 8 -11.46 2.42 -10.17
C LEU A 8 -10.74 1.11 -10.52
N ALA A 9 -9.43 1.16 -10.78
CA ALA A 9 -8.63 -0.02 -11.10
C ALA A 9 -8.59 -1.03 -9.95
N LEU A 10 -8.47 -0.56 -8.70
CA LEU A 10 -8.50 -1.39 -7.50
C LEU A 10 -9.86 -2.08 -7.34
N LYS A 11 -10.97 -1.33 -7.44
CA LYS A 11 -12.34 -1.88 -7.38
C LYS A 11 -12.61 -2.91 -8.46
N GLN A 12 -12.14 -2.68 -9.69
CA GLN A 12 -12.29 -3.65 -10.79
C GLN A 12 -11.52 -4.95 -10.56
N LYS A 13 -10.38 -4.87 -9.86
CA LYS A 13 -9.56 -6.03 -9.50
C LYS A 13 -10.00 -6.69 -8.19
N GLY A 14 -11.04 -6.16 -7.53
CA GLY A 14 -11.55 -6.68 -6.25
C GLY A 14 -10.59 -6.43 -5.08
N LEU A 15 -9.74 -5.41 -5.17
CA LEU A 15 -8.76 -5.05 -4.14
C LEU A 15 -9.40 -4.03 -3.18
N GLU A 16 -10.47 -4.43 -2.51
CA GLU A 16 -11.23 -3.56 -1.60
C GLU A 16 -10.39 -3.17 -0.37
N ASP A 17 -9.55 -4.08 0.15
CA ASP A 17 -8.64 -3.80 1.27
C ASP A 17 -7.70 -2.62 0.96
N ILE A 18 -7.21 -2.54 -0.29
CA ILE A 18 -6.31 -1.46 -0.72
C ILE A 18 -7.07 -0.15 -0.90
N VAL A 19 -8.35 -0.22 -1.27
CA VAL A 19 -9.21 0.97 -1.33
C VAL A 19 -9.42 1.52 0.07
N GLU A 20 -9.69 0.68 1.06
CA GLU A 20 -9.84 1.09 2.46
C GLU A 20 -8.54 1.73 2.99
N LEU A 21 -7.36 1.16 2.70
CA LEU A 21 -6.08 1.78 3.07
C LEU A 21 -5.90 3.21 2.53
N ILE A 22 -6.33 3.46 1.28
CA ILE A 22 -6.28 4.79 0.69
C ILE A 22 -7.29 5.72 1.39
N GLU A 23 -8.48 5.24 1.71
CA GLU A 23 -9.50 6.03 2.41
C GLU A 23 -9.04 6.39 3.83
N ASP A 24 -8.41 5.46 4.55
CA ASP A 24 -7.81 5.69 5.87
C ASP A 24 -6.64 6.70 5.79
N ALA A 25 -5.81 6.63 4.75
CA ALA A 25 -4.77 7.63 4.50
C ALA A 25 -5.35 9.04 4.25
N GLU A 26 -6.48 9.12 3.55
CA GLU A 26 -7.13 10.40 3.28
C GLU A 26 -7.74 11.06 4.52
N THR A 27 -8.28 10.25 5.44
CA THR A 27 -8.81 10.76 6.71
C THR A 27 -7.69 11.07 7.71
N GLY A 28 -6.46 10.63 7.43
CA GLY A 28 -5.31 10.73 8.32
C GLY A 28 -5.31 9.66 9.41
N ASP A 29 -6.10 8.60 9.24
CA ASP A 29 -6.13 7.44 10.13
C ASP A 29 -4.99 6.45 9.81
N LEU A 30 -4.36 6.58 8.64
CA LEU A 30 -3.12 5.90 8.27
C LEU A 30 -1.98 6.92 8.09
N GLU A 31 -0.98 6.86 8.97
CA GLU A 31 0.21 7.74 8.94
C GLU A 31 1.45 7.03 8.37
N GLU A 32 1.56 5.72 8.57
CA GLU A 32 2.72 4.91 8.20
C GLU A 32 2.25 3.58 7.59
N LEU A 33 2.94 3.10 6.55
CA LEU A 33 2.69 1.80 5.93
C LEU A 33 4.00 1.04 5.74
N GLU A 34 4.11 -0.10 6.42
CA GLU A 34 5.22 -1.04 6.26
C GLU A 34 4.92 -2.05 5.13
N LEU A 35 5.89 -2.27 4.25
CA LEU A 35 5.76 -3.24 3.16
C LEU A 35 7.11 -3.83 2.74
N VAL A 36 7.08 -5.08 2.27
CA VAL A 36 8.27 -5.75 1.72
C VAL A 36 8.59 -5.17 0.34
N GLU A 37 9.80 -4.63 0.16
CA GLU A 37 10.23 -3.97 -1.09
C GLU A 37 10.10 -4.90 -2.32
N SER A 38 10.39 -6.19 -2.13
CA SER A 38 10.36 -7.18 -3.21
C SER A 38 8.95 -7.58 -3.65
N ILE A 39 7.94 -7.39 -2.80
CA ILE A 39 6.56 -7.83 -3.06
C ILE A 39 5.68 -6.65 -3.49
N GLY A 40 5.85 -5.49 -2.85
CA GLY A 40 4.96 -4.34 -3.03
C GLY A 40 3.59 -4.55 -2.37
N LEU A 41 2.65 -3.67 -2.69
CA LEU A 41 1.28 -3.69 -2.17
C LEU A 41 0.31 -4.43 -3.10
N VAL A 42 0.54 -4.37 -4.41
CA VAL A 42 -0.27 -5.08 -5.42
C VAL A 42 0.61 -5.70 -6.50
N HIS A 43 0.18 -6.83 -7.07
CA HIS A 43 0.95 -7.57 -8.07
C HIS A 43 1.19 -6.83 -9.40
N ASP A 44 0.32 -5.88 -9.74
CA ASP A 44 0.43 -5.11 -10.98
C ASP A 44 1.40 -3.94 -10.75
N PRO A 45 2.60 -3.93 -11.36
CA PRO A 45 3.64 -2.98 -11.00
C PRO A 45 3.24 -1.52 -11.27
N LEU A 46 2.52 -1.26 -12.36
CA LEU A 46 2.07 0.10 -12.69
C LEU A 46 1.01 0.59 -11.71
N LEU A 47 0.10 -0.31 -11.30
CA LEU A 47 -0.89 0.02 -10.28
C LEU A 47 -0.23 0.17 -8.91
N ASN A 48 0.75 -0.67 -8.60
CA ASN A 48 1.52 -0.61 -7.35
C ASN A 48 2.20 0.74 -7.19
N ASP A 49 3.01 1.14 -8.17
CA ASP A 49 3.67 2.46 -8.15
C ASP A 49 2.65 3.60 -8.01
N ALA A 50 1.51 3.49 -8.69
CA ALA A 50 0.47 4.52 -8.61
C ALA A 50 -0.21 4.59 -7.24
N VAL A 51 -0.42 3.46 -6.56
CA VAL A 51 -1.00 3.41 -5.21
C VAL A 51 0.01 3.92 -4.19
N LEU A 52 1.26 3.45 -4.24
CA LEU A 52 2.31 3.88 -3.31
C LEU A 52 2.55 5.39 -3.42
N GLN A 53 2.62 5.92 -4.65
CA GLN A 53 2.74 7.36 -4.86
C GLN A 53 1.53 8.12 -4.29
N LEU A 54 0.30 7.61 -4.48
CA LEU A 54 -0.89 8.23 -3.94
C LEU A 54 -0.87 8.26 -2.41
N LEU A 55 -0.49 7.18 -1.75
CA LEU A 55 -0.37 7.11 -0.29
C LEU A 55 0.66 8.13 0.23
N GLN A 56 1.82 8.25 -0.43
CA GLN A 56 2.82 9.27 -0.09
C GLN A 56 2.29 10.70 -0.28
N ASP A 57 1.56 10.95 -1.38
CA ASP A 57 0.95 12.26 -1.66
C ASP A 57 -0.12 12.63 -0.62
N LEU A 58 -0.76 11.63 0.00
CA LEU A 58 -1.70 11.78 1.11
C LEU A 58 -1.01 11.98 2.48
N GLY A 59 0.32 11.81 2.54
CA GLY A 59 1.11 12.02 3.75
C GLY A 59 1.49 10.75 4.49
N VAL A 60 1.26 9.57 3.92
CA VAL A 60 1.68 8.29 4.50
C VAL A 60 3.18 8.07 4.29
N GLU A 61 3.89 7.73 5.36
CA GLU A 61 5.29 7.30 5.30
C GLU A 61 5.37 5.83 4.88
N LEU A 62 6.08 5.54 3.77
CA LEU A 62 6.30 4.17 3.31
C LEU A 62 7.61 3.63 3.90
N ILE A 63 7.51 2.56 4.68
CA ILE A 63 8.64 1.90 5.34
C ILE A 63 8.87 0.58 4.61
N PHE A 64 10.01 0.49 3.93
CA PHE A 64 10.39 -0.72 3.19
C PHE A 64 11.20 -1.65 4.09
N VAL A 65 10.65 -2.84 4.36
CA VAL A 65 11.33 -3.90 5.11
C VAL A 65 11.91 -4.93 4.15
N THR A 66 13.00 -5.58 4.56
CA THR A 66 13.59 -6.69 3.81
C THR A 66 12.98 -8.02 4.28
N ASP A 67 12.82 -8.97 3.36
CA ASP A 67 12.25 -10.31 3.62
C ASP A 67 13.00 -11.05 4.76
N ASP A 68 14.28 -10.73 4.97
CA ASP A 68 15.14 -11.27 6.04
C ASP A 68 14.74 -10.79 7.46
N GLU A 69 13.87 -9.77 7.58
CA GLU A 69 13.41 -9.21 8.86
C GLU A 69 12.02 -9.73 9.29
N GLU A 70 11.33 -10.53 8.47
CA GLU A 70 10.01 -11.11 8.81
C GLU A 70 10.11 -12.46 9.57
N GLU A 71 11.30 -12.99 9.85
CA GLU A 71 11.53 -14.32 10.47
C GLU A 71 11.75 -14.34 12.02
N GLU A 72 11.36 -13.31 12.79
CA GLU A 72 11.52 -13.33 14.27
C GLU A 72 10.22 -13.14 15.08
N GLU A 73 9.15 -13.90 14.81
CA GLU A 73 8.02 -14.05 15.75
C GLU A 73 7.55 -15.54 15.86
N GLU A 74 8.47 -16.49 16.08
CA GLU A 74 8.15 -17.80 16.66
C GLU A 74 9.28 -18.30 17.59
N THR A 75 9.37 -17.79 18.83
CA THR A 75 10.08 -18.52 19.90
C THR A 75 9.42 -18.38 21.29
N ASP A 76 8.88 -19.52 21.76
CA ASP A 76 8.53 -20.02 23.11
C ASP A 76 7.32 -19.46 23.89
#